data_AF-V9Z9F6-F1
#
_entry.id   AF-V9Z9F6-F1
#
_cell.length_a   1.000
_cell.length_b   1.000
_cell.length_c   1.000
_cell.angle_alpha   90.00
_cell.angle_beta   90.00
_cell.angle_gamma   90.00
#
_symmetry.space_group_name_H-M   'P 1'
#
loop_
_entity.id
_entity.type
_entity.pdbx_description
1 polymer ?
#
loop_
_entity_poly.entity_id
_entity_poly.type
_entity_poly.pdbx_seq_one_letter_code
_entity_poly.pdbx_strand_id
1 'polypeptide(L)'
;MWMTTDAAARAQTLLAGTAAAPHDELADILRILASPDGADHLEAAQHATRIPEATLRAMMIGYRHGGPAGAHATLAATPATIDVLERARQTVHASRAVGLGTITIDGGSLTDTTAGVQIRPGPDGRWYPFTLWRADEWRPAPGACDDPAEAFRAARRARAARPLRR
;
A
#
# COMPACT_ATOMS: atom_id res chain seq x y z
N MET A 1 -19.68 -18.63 -10.19
CA MET A 1 -20.46 -17.44 -10.57
C MET A 1 -20.53 -16.49 -9.38
N TRP A 2 -19.41 -15.85 -9.01
CA TRP A 2 -19.27 -15.07 -7.77
C TRP A 2 -19.16 -13.56 -8.04
N MET A 3 -18.43 -13.18 -9.09
CA MET A 3 -18.38 -11.80 -9.59
C MET A 3 -19.79 -11.29 -9.94
N THR A 4 -20.67 -12.17 -10.40
CA THR A 4 -22.06 -11.86 -10.73
C THR A 4 -22.92 -11.59 -9.50
N THR A 5 -22.67 -12.30 -8.40
CA THR A 5 -23.37 -12.11 -7.11
C THR A 5 -22.93 -10.82 -6.43
N ASP A 6 -21.63 -10.52 -6.46
CA ASP A 6 -21.08 -9.24 -5.96
C ASP A 6 -21.57 -8.05 -6.80
N ALA A 7 -21.58 -8.19 -8.13
CA ALA A 7 -22.15 -7.19 -9.03
C ALA A 7 -23.64 -6.92 -8.75
N ALA A 8 -24.43 -7.96 -8.43
CA ALA A 8 -25.84 -7.82 -8.08
C ALA A 8 -26.04 -7.06 -6.75
N ALA A 9 -25.23 -7.35 -5.72
CA ALA A 9 -25.28 -6.63 -4.44
C ALA A 9 -24.89 -5.15 -4.60
N ARG A 10 -23.92 -4.85 -5.47
CA ARG A 10 -23.55 -3.48 -5.81
C ARG A 10 -24.61 -2.76 -6.62
N ALA A 11 -25.25 -3.42 -7.58
CA ALA A 11 -26.36 -2.85 -8.32
C ALA A 11 -27.48 -2.42 -7.36
N GLN A 12 -27.79 -3.23 -6.33
CA GLN A 12 -28.76 -2.86 -5.29
C GLN A 12 -28.32 -1.63 -4.46
N THR A 13 -27.02 -1.51 -4.16
CA THR A 13 -26.48 -0.38 -3.38
C THR A 13 -26.43 0.91 -4.20
N LEU A 14 -26.09 0.82 -5.49
CA LEU A 14 -26.13 1.93 -6.45
C LEU A 14 -27.56 2.41 -6.73
N LEU A 15 -28.52 1.47 -6.86
CA LEU A 15 -29.94 1.78 -6.99
C LEU A 15 -30.52 2.45 -5.72
N ALA A 16 -29.92 2.22 -4.55
CA ALA A 16 -30.26 2.90 -3.30
C ALA A 16 -29.69 4.32 -3.18
N GLY A 17 -29.00 4.83 -4.21
CA GLY A 17 -28.62 6.23 -4.34
C GLY A 17 -27.40 6.68 -3.51
N THR A 18 -26.56 5.77 -3.02
CA THR A 18 -25.51 6.07 -2.03
C THR A 18 -24.06 6.14 -2.55
N ALA A 19 -23.76 6.02 -3.85
CA ALA A 19 -22.38 6.23 -4.33
C ALA A 19 -22.26 6.72 -5.77
N ALA A 20 -21.58 7.86 -5.95
CA ALA A 20 -21.05 8.37 -7.21
C ALA A 20 -19.51 8.43 -7.17
N ALA A 21 -18.87 7.38 -6.62
CA ALA A 21 -17.42 7.21 -6.77
C ALA A 21 -17.13 6.44 -8.07
N PRO A 22 -16.11 6.83 -8.85
CA PRO A 22 -15.68 6.04 -10.01
C PRO A 22 -15.40 4.60 -9.57
N HIS A 23 -15.90 3.64 -10.34
CA HIS A 23 -15.74 2.22 -10.07
C HIS A 23 -14.27 1.82 -10.22
N ASP A 24 -13.62 1.48 -9.12
CA ASP A 24 -12.27 0.93 -9.09
C ASP A 24 -12.35 -0.60 -9.03
N GLU A 25 -12.32 -1.23 -10.21
CA GLU A 25 -12.42 -2.68 -10.39
C GLU A 25 -11.30 -3.42 -9.62
N LEU A 26 -10.10 -2.84 -9.57
CA LEU A 26 -8.98 -3.44 -8.84
C LEU A 26 -9.20 -3.39 -7.33
N ALA A 27 -9.73 -2.28 -6.81
CA ALA A 27 -10.11 -2.19 -5.40
C ALA A 27 -11.19 -3.20 -5.02
N ASP A 28 -12.12 -3.50 -5.91
CA ASP A 28 -13.17 -4.50 -5.69
C ASP A 28 -12.63 -5.92 -5.66
N ILE A 29 -11.78 -6.25 -6.61
CA ILE A 29 -11.07 -7.53 -6.62
C ILE A 29 -10.29 -7.69 -5.32
N LEU A 30 -9.58 -6.66 -4.87
CA LEU A 30 -8.78 -6.71 -3.65
C LEU A 30 -9.63 -6.76 -2.38
N ARG A 31 -10.80 -6.11 -2.35
CA ARG A 31 -11.77 -6.25 -1.27
C ARG A 31 -12.21 -7.70 -1.11
N ILE A 32 -12.47 -8.38 -2.22
CA ILE A 32 -12.91 -9.78 -2.21
C ILE A 32 -11.75 -10.70 -1.83
N LEU A 33 -10.56 -10.48 -2.40
CA LEU A 33 -9.36 -11.21 -2.02
C LEU A 33 -8.98 -11.02 -0.55
N ALA A 34 -9.22 -9.83 0.03
CA ALA A 34 -8.89 -9.56 1.43
C ALA A 34 -9.83 -10.24 2.44
N SER A 35 -10.99 -10.76 1.99
CA SER A 35 -11.96 -11.52 2.79
C SER A 35 -11.40 -12.87 3.28
N PRO A 36 -12.05 -13.55 4.25
CA PRO A 36 -11.59 -14.85 4.77
C PRO A 36 -11.38 -15.91 3.68
N ASP A 37 -12.27 -15.96 2.70
CA ASP A 37 -12.25 -16.96 1.61
C ASP A 37 -11.48 -16.48 0.36
N GLY A 38 -10.91 -15.27 0.41
CA GLY A 38 -10.32 -14.64 -0.76
C GLY A 38 -9.10 -15.36 -1.35
N ALA A 39 -8.46 -16.27 -0.59
CA ALA A 39 -7.38 -17.10 -1.09
C ALA A 39 -7.84 -18.02 -2.23
N ASP A 40 -9.08 -18.50 -2.19
CA ASP A 40 -9.66 -19.39 -3.20
C ASP A 40 -9.93 -18.67 -4.53
N HIS A 41 -9.82 -17.34 -4.55
CA HIS A 41 -10.08 -16.49 -5.72
C HIS A 41 -8.81 -15.92 -6.35
N LEU A 42 -7.62 -16.26 -5.84
CA LEU A 42 -6.35 -15.69 -6.31
C LEU A 42 -6.05 -16.00 -7.79
N GLU A 43 -6.27 -17.23 -8.23
CA GLU A 43 -6.04 -17.63 -9.62
C GLU A 43 -6.97 -16.87 -10.58
N ALA A 44 -8.25 -16.76 -10.24
CA ALA A 44 -9.24 -16.01 -11.00
C ALA A 44 -8.89 -14.51 -11.06
N ALA A 45 -8.45 -13.93 -9.94
CA ALA A 45 -8.02 -12.54 -9.87
C ALA A 45 -6.74 -12.29 -10.70
N GLN A 46 -5.79 -13.21 -10.69
CA GLN A 46 -4.60 -13.13 -11.55
C GLN A 46 -5.00 -13.18 -13.02
N HIS A 47 -5.92 -14.05 -13.41
CA HIS A 47 -6.40 -14.11 -14.79
C HIS A 47 -7.08 -12.80 -15.21
N ALA A 48 -7.94 -12.24 -14.36
CA ALA A 48 -8.67 -11.01 -14.64
C ALA A 48 -7.76 -9.76 -14.70
N THR A 49 -6.82 -9.63 -13.76
CA THR A 49 -5.98 -8.43 -13.62
C THR A 49 -4.65 -8.51 -14.37
N ARG A 50 -4.22 -9.73 -14.74
CA ARG A 50 -2.87 -10.04 -15.26
C ARG A 50 -1.74 -9.68 -14.27
N ILE A 51 -2.08 -9.37 -13.02
CA ILE A 51 -1.11 -9.09 -11.95
C ILE A 51 -0.62 -10.42 -11.35
N PRO A 52 0.69 -10.62 -11.17
CA PRO A 52 1.23 -11.83 -10.56
C PRO A 52 0.64 -12.09 -9.17
N GLU A 53 0.40 -13.37 -8.84
CA GLU A 53 -0.17 -13.77 -7.54
C GLU A 53 0.60 -13.19 -6.34
N ALA A 54 1.93 -13.20 -6.38
CA ALA A 54 2.77 -12.64 -5.32
C ALA A 54 2.52 -11.14 -5.08
N THR A 55 2.22 -10.40 -6.15
CA THR A 55 1.86 -8.99 -6.12
C THR A 55 0.43 -8.81 -5.60
N LEU A 56 -0.52 -9.64 -6.04
CA LEU A 56 -1.89 -9.63 -5.49
C LEU A 56 -1.90 -9.89 -3.98
N ARG A 57 -1.13 -10.87 -3.50
CA ARG A 57 -0.94 -11.12 -2.06
C ARG A 57 -0.33 -9.91 -1.34
N ALA A 58 0.60 -9.20 -1.98
CA ALA A 58 1.15 -7.95 -1.43
C ALA A 58 0.04 -6.90 -1.30
N MET A 59 -0.73 -6.71 -2.36
CA MET A 59 -1.79 -5.71 -2.43
C MET A 59 -2.93 -6.01 -1.44
N MET A 60 -3.23 -7.28 -1.16
CA MET A 60 -4.15 -7.67 -0.07
C MET A 60 -3.67 -7.18 1.29
N ILE A 61 -2.36 -7.27 1.56
CA ILE A 61 -1.77 -6.75 2.81
C ILE A 61 -1.87 -5.21 2.82
N GLY A 62 -1.56 -4.55 1.71
CA GLY A 62 -1.73 -3.11 1.55
C GLY A 62 -3.17 -2.66 1.79
N TYR A 63 -4.13 -3.40 1.23
CA TYR A 63 -5.56 -3.17 1.43
C TYR A 63 -5.96 -3.29 2.91
N ARG A 64 -5.46 -4.29 3.63
CA ARG A 64 -5.73 -4.43 5.07
C ARG A 64 -5.14 -3.29 5.89
N HIS A 65 -4.05 -2.67 5.45
CA HIS A 65 -3.40 -1.57 6.17
C HIS A 65 -3.95 -0.18 5.87
N GLY A 66 -4.57 0.03 4.70
CA GLY A 66 -5.11 1.34 4.38
C GLY A 66 -6.07 1.36 3.19
N GLY A 67 -6.86 0.29 3.03
CA GLY A 67 -7.93 0.19 2.06
C GLY A 67 -7.44 0.22 0.60
N PRO A 68 -8.33 0.60 -0.34
CA PRO A 68 -8.00 0.70 -1.76
C PRO A 68 -6.71 1.48 -2.05
N ALA A 69 -6.52 2.63 -1.40
CA ALA A 69 -5.34 3.46 -1.59
C ALA A 69 -4.04 2.77 -1.11
N GLY A 70 -4.08 1.99 -0.04
CA GLY A 70 -2.94 1.17 0.40
C GLY A 70 -2.61 0.02 -0.54
N ALA A 71 -3.63 -0.56 -1.17
CA ALA A 71 -3.47 -1.52 -2.25
C ALA A 71 -2.77 -0.90 -3.47
N HIS A 72 -3.19 0.28 -3.91
CA HIS A 72 -2.56 1.00 -5.01
C HIS A 72 -1.13 1.41 -4.71
N ALA A 73 -0.87 1.96 -3.52
CA ALA A 73 0.48 2.30 -3.08
C ALA A 73 1.42 1.07 -3.06
N THR A 74 0.87 -0.14 -2.89
CA THR A 74 1.63 -1.38 -2.96
C THR A 74 2.09 -1.70 -4.37
N LEU A 75 1.22 -1.47 -5.36
CA LEU A 75 1.53 -1.69 -6.76
C LEU A 75 2.56 -0.66 -7.25
N ALA A 76 2.33 0.62 -6.97
CA ALA A 76 3.26 1.71 -7.29
C ALA A 76 3.01 2.92 -6.39
N ALA A 77 4.05 3.72 -6.16
CA ALA A 77 3.84 5.04 -5.59
C ALA A 77 2.96 5.89 -6.51
N THR A 78 2.01 6.62 -5.94
CA THR A 78 1.23 7.61 -6.69
C THR A 78 2.17 8.72 -7.18
N PRO A 79 2.08 9.15 -8.45
CA PRO A 79 2.93 10.23 -8.94
C PRO A 79 2.84 11.48 -8.05
N ALA A 80 3.98 11.91 -7.54
CA ALA A 80 4.14 13.15 -6.78
C ALA A 80 5.23 14.00 -7.43
N THR A 81 5.10 15.32 -7.35
CA THR A 81 6.15 16.22 -7.85
C THR A 81 7.41 16.07 -7.00
N ILE A 82 8.57 16.39 -7.61
CA ILE A 82 9.85 16.33 -6.89
C ILE A 82 9.84 17.24 -5.65
N ASP A 83 9.20 18.40 -5.71
CA ASP A 83 9.08 19.31 -4.56
C ASP A 83 8.31 18.71 -3.38
N VAL A 84 7.26 17.92 -3.65
CA VAL A 84 6.51 17.21 -2.61
C VAL A 84 7.38 16.15 -1.97
N LEU A 85 8.12 15.38 -2.77
CA LEU A 85 9.03 14.34 -2.30
C LEU A 85 10.19 14.93 -1.49
N GLU A 86 10.78 16.04 -1.94
CA GLU A 86 11.85 16.74 -1.24
C GLU A 86 11.39 17.37 0.07
N ARG A 87 10.21 17.99 0.10
CA ARG A 87 9.60 18.51 1.33
C ARG A 87 9.35 17.38 2.33
N ALA A 88 8.78 16.27 1.86
CA ALA A 88 8.57 15.09 2.71
C ALA A 88 9.91 14.53 3.24
N ARG A 89 10.95 14.49 2.41
CA ARG A 89 12.28 14.04 2.81
C ARG A 89 12.87 14.95 3.90
N GLN A 90 12.72 16.26 3.77
CA GLN A 90 13.12 17.24 4.79
C GLN A 90 12.35 17.03 6.10
N THR A 91 11.03 16.83 6.04
CA THR A 91 10.19 16.53 7.22
C THR A 91 10.66 15.26 7.92
N VAL A 92 10.95 14.20 7.17
CA VAL A 92 11.49 12.95 7.74
C VAL A 92 12.86 13.20 8.36
N HIS A 93 13.77 13.92 7.69
CA HIS A 93 15.09 14.25 8.24
C HIS A 93 15.02 15.06 9.55
N ALA A 94 14.18 16.09 9.61
CA ALA A 94 14.02 16.93 10.80
C ALA A 94 13.48 16.15 12.00
N SER A 95 12.67 15.12 11.76
CA SER A 95 12.11 14.25 12.81
C SER A 95 13.06 13.15 13.30
N ARG A 96 14.20 12.93 12.62
CA ARG A 96 15.13 11.84 12.94
C ARG A 96 16.18 12.29 13.96
N ALA A 97 16.48 11.40 14.91
CA ALA A 97 17.70 11.52 15.71
C ALA A 97 18.93 11.46 14.79
N VAL A 98 19.93 12.29 15.09
CA VAL A 98 21.17 12.43 14.31
C VAL A 98 21.88 11.07 14.18
N GLY A 99 22.34 10.72 12.97
CA GLY A 99 23.19 9.55 12.73
C GLY A 99 22.55 8.37 11.97
N LEU A 100 21.38 8.54 11.38
CA LEU A 100 20.70 7.48 10.63
C LEU A 100 20.95 7.61 9.11
N GLY A 101 20.96 6.48 8.39
CA GLY A 101 21.33 6.35 6.97
C GLY A 101 20.65 7.31 5.99
N THR A 102 21.17 7.38 4.77
CA THR A 102 20.70 8.28 3.71
C THR A 102 19.28 7.90 3.28
N ILE A 103 18.38 8.90 3.23
CA ILE A 103 17.07 8.75 2.62
C ILE A 103 17.19 9.17 1.17
N THR A 104 16.87 8.26 0.25
CA THR A 104 16.84 8.52 -1.19
C THR A 104 15.41 8.66 -1.67
N ILE A 105 15.23 9.45 -2.73
CA ILE A 105 13.99 9.48 -3.50
C ILE A 105 14.23 8.59 -4.72
N ASP A 106 13.46 7.52 -4.84
CA ASP A 106 13.53 6.57 -5.96
C ASP A 106 12.13 6.07 -6.32
N GLY A 107 11.81 6.04 -7.61
CA GLY A 107 10.50 5.58 -8.11
C GLY A 107 9.29 6.26 -7.44
N GLY A 108 9.40 7.54 -7.07
CA GLY A 108 8.33 8.27 -6.35
C GLY A 108 8.19 7.92 -4.87
N SER A 109 9.16 7.21 -4.30
CA SER A 109 9.16 6.72 -2.91
C SER A 109 10.33 7.31 -2.12
N LEU A 110 10.16 7.47 -0.81
CA LEU A 110 11.25 7.83 0.11
C LEU A 110 11.77 6.55 0.76
N THR A 111 13.05 6.25 0.55
CA THR A 111 13.64 4.95 0.91
C THR A 111 14.86 5.14 1.80
N ASP A 112 14.93 4.37 2.88
CA ASP A 112 16.13 4.21 3.71
C ASP A 112 16.48 2.71 3.69
N THR A 113 17.39 2.35 2.79
CA THR A 113 17.81 0.95 2.59
C THR A 113 18.58 0.42 3.80
N THR A 114 19.34 1.27 4.49
CA THR A 114 20.05 0.91 5.72
C THR A 114 19.08 0.49 6.83
N ALA A 115 17.98 1.22 6.99
CA ALA A 115 16.94 0.86 7.94
C ALA A 115 15.94 -0.18 7.39
N GLY A 116 16.00 -0.49 6.09
CA GLY A 116 15.05 -1.39 5.43
C GLY A 116 13.61 -0.88 5.49
N VAL A 117 13.42 0.43 5.35
CA VAL A 117 12.10 1.10 5.36
C VAL A 117 11.90 1.95 4.11
N GLN A 118 10.65 2.07 3.69
CA GLN A 118 10.24 2.92 2.59
C GLN A 118 8.86 3.51 2.90
N ILE A 119 8.57 4.72 2.42
CA ILE A 119 7.22 5.27 2.40
C ILE A 119 6.85 5.68 0.98
N ARG A 120 5.58 5.51 0.62
CA ARG A 120 5.05 5.83 -0.71
C ARG A 120 3.82 6.73 -0.61
N PRO A 121 3.70 7.79 -1.42
CA PRO A 121 2.43 8.51 -1.55
C PRO A 121 1.36 7.58 -2.15
N GLY A 122 0.15 7.64 -1.61
CA GLY A 122 -1.03 6.97 -2.15
C GLY A 122 -1.97 7.94 -2.87
N PRO A 123 -3.00 7.41 -3.57
CA PRO A 123 -3.91 8.22 -4.38
C PRO A 123 -4.85 9.09 -3.54
N ASP A 124 -4.95 8.83 -2.24
CA ASP A 124 -5.73 9.61 -1.28
C ASP A 124 -4.89 10.71 -0.58
N GLY A 125 -3.65 10.94 -1.02
CA GLY A 125 -2.75 11.95 -0.46
C GLY A 125 -2.00 11.51 0.80
N ARG A 126 -2.24 10.30 1.31
CA ARG A 126 -1.54 9.75 2.49
C ARG A 126 -0.20 9.13 2.12
N TRP A 127 0.65 8.97 3.11
CA TRP A 127 1.90 8.23 3.04
C TRP A 127 1.72 6.81 3.59
N TYR A 128 2.13 5.83 2.80
CA TYR A 128 1.99 4.40 3.08
C TYR A 128 3.33 3.78 3.47
N PRO A 129 3.43 3.16 4.66
CA PRO A 129 4.64 2.49 5.13
C PRO A 129 4.93 1.16 4.42
N PHE A 130 6.21 0.91 4.16
CA PHE A 130 6.75 -0.33 3.62
C PHE A 130 8.01 -0.74 4.37
N THR A 131 8.24 -2.05 4.43
CA THR A 131 9.42 -2.64 5.07
C THR A 131 10.04 -3.70 4.17
N LEU A 132 11.36 -3.71 4.11
CA LEU A 132 12.11 -4.68 3.34
C LEU A 132 11.85 -6.09 3.89
N TRP A 133 11.50 -7.04 3.02
CA TRP A 133 11.24 -8.44 3.36
C TRP A 133 12.42 -9.33 2.93
N ARG A 134 12.85 -9.22 1.68
CA ARG A 134 14.06 -9.82 1.07
C ARG A 134 14.79 -8.75 0.27
N ALA A 135 16.00 -9.05 -0.23
CA ALA A 135 16.99 -8.11 -0.78
C ALA A 135 16.42 -6.86 -1.45
N ASP A 136 15.38 -6.99 -2.30
CA ASP A 136 14.73 -5.86 -2.97
C ASP A 136 13.18 -5.91 -2.92
N GLU A 137 12.63 -6.65 -1.96
CA GLU A 137 11.20 -6.90 -1.87
C GLU A 137 10.56 -6.07 -0.75
N TRP A 138 9.93 -4.97 -1.14
CA TRP A 138 9.18 -4.09 -0.24
C TRP A 138 7.78 -4.64 0.03
N ARG A 139 7.43 -4.82 1.31
CA ARG A 139 6.10 -5.27 1.73
C ARG A 139 5.37 -4.18 2.53
N PRO A 140 4.06 -3.98 2.31
CA PRO A 140 3.29 -2.99 3.05
C PRO A 140 3.37 -3.22 4.56
N ALA A 141 3.26 -2.13 5.31
CA ALA A 141 3.27 -2.10 6.75
C ALA A 141 2.15 -1.18 7.28
N PRO A 142 1.67 -1.39 8.51
CA PRO A 142 0.62 -0.55 9.10
C PRO A 142 1.14 0.86 9.39
N GLY A 143 0.21 1.82 9.47
CA GLY A 143 0.48 3.20 9.88
C GLY A 143 0.46 4.25 8.77
N ALA A 144 -0.43 4.07 7.78
CA ALA A 144 -0.66 5.11 6.78
C ALA A 144 -1.23 6.38 7.42
N CYS A 145 -0.76 7.56 7.02
CA CYS A 145 -1.21 8.85 7.54
C CYS A 145 -0.75 10.01 6.64
N ASP A 146 -1.22 11.23 6.93
CA ASP A 146 -0.90 12.41 6.11
C ASP A 146 0.52 12.95 6.33
N ASP A 147 1.13 12.66 7.50
CA ASP A 147 2.48 13.11 7.83
C ASP A 147 3.54 12.07 7.38
N PRO A 148 4.44 12.43 6.43
CA PRO A 148 5.51 11.53 6.00
C PRO A 148 6.45 11.11 7.14
N ALA A 149 6.70 11.95 8.14
CA ALA A 149 7.53 11.59 9.29
C ALA A 149 6.87 10.53 10.18
N GLU A 150 5.55 10.63 10.41
CA GLU A 150 4.80 9.60 11.14
C GLU A 150 4.75 8.28 10.38
N ALA A 151 4.48 8.32 9.08
CA ALA A 151 4.48 7.12 8.24
C ALA A 151 5.86 6.44 8.23
N PHE A 152 6.95 7.23 8.17
CA PHE A 152 8.31 6.70 8.24
C PHE A 152 8.61 6.07 9.59
N ARG A 153 8.18 6.69 10.69
CA ARG A 153 8.29 6.11 12.04
C ARG A 153 7.46 4.83 12.18
N ALA A 154 6.28 4.77 11.57
CA ALA A 154 5.48 3.56 11.52
C ALA A 154 6.19 2.43 10.76
N ALA A 155 6.80 2.71 9.61
CA ALA A 155 7.63 1.75 8.88
C ALA A 155 8.77 1.19 9.75
N ARG A 156 9.45 2.06 10.50
CA ARG A 156 10.51 1.66 11.43
C ARG A 156 10.01 0.75 12.56
N ARG A 157 8.89 1.11 13.19
CA ARG A 157 8.26 0.27 14.23
C ARG A 157 7.88 -1.10 13.67
N ALA A 158 7.26 -1.13 12.49
CA ALA A 158 6.90 -2.37 11.82
C ALA A 158 8.12 -3.23 11.46
N ARG A 159 9.22 -2.60 11.01
CA ARG A 159 10.48 -3.30 10.71
C ARG A 159 11.11 -3.91 11.96
N ALA A 160 11.15 -3.16 13.06
CA ALA A 160 11.69 -3.63 14.35
C ALA A 160 10.86 -4.78 14.95
N ALA A 161 9.55 -4.79 14.71
CA ALA A 161 8.65 -5.84 15.19
C ALA A 161 8.73 -7.15 14.36
N ARG A 162 9.40 -7.15 13.20
CA ARG A 162 9.55 -8.38 12.41
C ARG A 162 10.55 -9.32 13.09
N PRO A 163 10.19 -10.59 13.32
CA PRO A 163 11.15 -11.59 13.79
C PRO A 163 12.32 -11.66 12.81
N LEU A 164 13.55 -11.60 13.32
CA LEU A 164 14.74 -11.96 12.55
C LEU A 164 14.56 -13.43 12.16
N ARG A 165 14.24 -13.68 10.88
CA ARG A 165 14.28 -15.05 10.37
C ARG A 165 15.75 -15.48 10.40
N ARG A 166 16.06 -16.44 11.29
CA ARG A 166 17.30 -17.21 11.26
C ARG A 166 17.29 -18.13 10.04
#